data_AF-A0A2W4JSN2-F1
#
_entry.id   AF-A0A2W4JSN2-F1
#
_cell.length_a   1.000
_cell.length_b   1.000
_cell.length_c   1.000
_cell.angle_alpha   90.00
_cell.angle_beta   90.00
_cell.angle_gamma   90.00
#
_symmetry.space_group_name_H-M   'P 1'
#
loop_
_entity.id
_entity.type
_entity.pdbx_description
1 polymer ?
#
loop_
_entity_poly.entity_id
_entity_poly.type
_entity_poly.pdbx_seq_one_letter_code
_entity_poly.pdbx_strand_id
1 'polypeptide(L)'
;MTYRGKTLAACLLIGTLGAGGCGPTTAGTPTGPDVGKVADLPVTHFESGLKPDAPEPDIPVENATNDQADKIAIATIADVSQFWAETMPKDFGMDFQQVKRLLSYDSNTDTIEMCGRSVQGEINAFFCPPEDAVAWDRGELLPRLMKLYGDVAPIAVLAHEYGHAVQHRLGDKAGIPSDGPEPKTIVLEAQADCFTGAYFRWIVEGKSKYFQVSTAEGLNAALSTMYLVRDAPGKLAGEVGAHGTAFDRTLAFREGFTDGPKKCASYDEQLIRERTTQFRFSKSDRDRGDMPVTEDSVRLVKESLDRVFGGQGAPELRTTGGTCPDGSGTPPTSYCPDENVVTVDLAALAQIGTPIDRGREMAGEASAGQGDFAAYAAPASPYTPAG
;
A
#
# COMPACT_ATOMS: atom_id res chain seq x y z
N MET A 1 2.94 -47.88 87.26
CA MET A 1 4.24 -48.32 86.72
C MET A 1 4.48 -47.60 85.40
N THR A 2 5.55 -46.78 85.35
CA THR A 2 6.34 -46.30 84.18
C THR A 2 5.60 -45.74 82.94
N TYR A 3 5.59 -44.41 82.69
CA TYR A 3 6.54 -43.60 81.86
C TYR A 3 6.68 -44.15 80.41
N ARG A 4 6.59 -43.42 79.28
CA ARG A 4 6.97 -42.03 78.93
C ARG A 4 6.43 -41.73 77.51
N GLY A 5 6.04 -40.48 77.19
CA GLY A 5 5.34 -40.12 75.94
C GLY A 5 6.20 -39.58 74.78
N LYS A 6 5.54 -38.91 73.83
CA LYS A 6 5.90 -37.64 73.16
C LYS A 6 5.01 -37.40 71.93
N THR A 7 4.58 -36.15 71.81
CA THR A 7 3.76 -35.51 70.77
C THR A 7 4.48 -35.39 69.43
N LEU A 8 3.76 -35.51 68.31
CA LEU A 8 4.03 -34.79 67.06
C LEU A 8 2.78 -34.84 66.16
N ALA A 9 2.19 -33.67 65.92
CA ALA A 9 1.09 -33.45 65.00
C ALA A 9 1.64 -33.30 63.57
N ALA A 10 1.02 -33.97 62.60
CA ALA A 10 1.31 -33.81 61.17
C ALA A 10 0.03 -33.31 60.47
N CYS A 11 0.09 -32.09 59.93
CA CYS A 11 -0.95 -31.50 59.08
C CYS A 11 -0.93 -32.12 57.68
N LEU A 12 -2.08 -32.62 57.21
CA LEU A 12 -2.32 -32.98 55.82
C LEU A 12 -2.56 -31.71 54.98
N LEU A 13 -1.78 -31.55 53.90
CA LEU A 13 -2.03 -30.61 52.80
C LEU A 13 -2.77 -31.36 51.69
N ILE A 14 -3.97 -30.89 51.37
CA ILE A 14 -4.80 -31.35 50.25
C ILE A 14 -4.37 -30.55 49.01
N GLY A 15 -3.78 -31.23 48.02
CA GLY A 15 -3.44 -30.65 46.72
C GLY A 15 -4.61 -30.73 45.76
N THR A 16 -5.13 -29.59 45.33
CA THR A 16 -6.14 -29.44 44.27
C THR A 16 -5.46 -29.49 42.89
N LEU A 17 -5.80 -30.49 42.07
CA LEU A 17 -5.41 -30.55 40.65
C LEU A 17 -6.24 -29.54 39.83
N GLY A 18 -5.58 -28.50 39.30
CA GLY A 18 -6.13 -27.66 38.24
C GLY A 18 -5.80 -28.26 36.87
N ALA A 19 -6.82 -28.67 36.12
CA ALA A 19 -6.67 -29.08 34.72
C ALA A 19 -6.58 -27.82 33.84
N GLY A 20 -5.37 -27.41 33.48
CA GLY A 20 -5.12 -26.45 32.41
C GLY A 20 -5.24 -27.17 31.06
N GLY A 21 -6.25 -26.82 30.27
CA GLY A 21 -6.38 -27.31 28.89
C GLY A 21 -5.35 -26.64 27.99
N CYS A 22 -4.25 -27.33 27.68
CA CYS A 22 -3.42 -27.01 26.54
C CYS A 22 -4.09 -27.58 25.28
N GLY A 23 -4.56 -26.71 24.37
CA GLY A 23 -4.83 -27.11 23.00
C GLY A 23 -3.54 -27.60 22.32
N PRO A 24 -3.63 -28.48 21.31
CA PRO A 24 -2.44 -28.92 20.59
C PRO A 24 -1.79 -27.73 19.90
N THR A 25 -0.52 -27.47 20.22
CA THR A 25 0.32 -26.59 19.44
C THR A 25 0.49 -27.22 18.07
N THR A 26 -0.10 -26.61 17.03
CA THR A 26 0.27 -26.92 15.65
C THR A 26 1.73 -26.52 15.47
N ALA A 27 2.63 -27.49 15.46
CA ALA A 27 4.01 -27.30 15.03
C ALA A 27 3.98 -26.99 13.53
N GLY A 28 3.80 -25.71 13.18
CA GLY A 28 4.08 -25.22 11.84
C GLY A 28 5.59 -25.05 11.72
N THR A 29 6.19 -25.68 10.71
CA THR A 29 7.54 -25.28 10.27
C THR A 29 7.39 -23.97 9.52
N PRO A 30 8.03 -22.86 9.93
CA PRO A 30 8.09 -21.66 9.10
C PRO A 30 8.79 -22.06 7.80
N THR A 31 8.04 -22.12 6.71
CA THR A 31 8.63 -22.06 5.38
C THR A 31 8.80 -20.58 5.09
N GLY A 32 10.04 -20.12 4.93
CA GLY A 32 10.31 -18.74 4.54
C GLY A 32 9.54 -18.36 3.26
N PRO A 33 9.41 -17.06 2.95
CA PRO A 33 8.63 -16.60 1.79
C PRO A 33 9.08 -17.31 0.51
N ASP A 34 8.12 -17.91 -0.20
CA ASP A 34 8.35 -18.54 -1.50
C ASP A 34 8.68 -17.42 -2.51
N VAL A 35 9.96 -17.26 -2.83
CA VAL A 35 10.46 -16.22 -3.75
C VAL A 35 9.87 -16.31 -5.16
N GLY A 36 9.19 -17.41 -5.49
CA GLY A 36 8.42 -17.58 -6.73
C GLY A 36 6.97 -17.10 -6.65
N LYS A 37 6.53 -16.55 -5.50
CA LYS A 37 5.14 -16.16 -5.28
C LYS A 37 4.95 -14.76 -4.67
N VAL A 38 3.84 -14.14 -5.04
CA VAL A 38 3.31 -12.90 -4.45
C VAL A 38 1.90 -13.22 -3.94
N ALA A 39 1.72 -13.25 -2.61
CA ALA A 39 0.44 -13.61 -1.97
C ALA A 39 -0.16 -14.91 -2.53
N ASP A 40 0.63 -15.98 -2.54
CA ASP A 40 0.30 -17.30 -3.09
C ASP A 40 0.07 -17.40 -4.61
N LEU A 41 0.24 -16.30 -5.35
CA LEU A 41 0.20 -16.29 -6.82
C LEU A 41 1.60 -16.40 -7.42
N PRO A 42 1.78 -17.07 -8.56
CA PRO A 42 3.09 -17.13 -9.22
C PRO A 42 3.57 -15.73 -9.64
N VAL A 43 4.89 -15.52 -9.62
CA VAL A 43 5.51 -14.37 -10.27
C VAL A 43 5.34 -14.49 -11.79
N THR A 44 4.85 -13.44 -12.42
CA THR A 44 4.51 -13.36 -13.85
C THR A 44 5.06 -12.08 -14.43
N HIS A 45 5.47 -12.13 -15.69
CA HIS A 45 6.04 -11.01 -16.44
C HIS A 45 5.30 -10.87 -17.76
N PHE A 46 4.57 -9.76 -17.93
CA PHE A 46 3.91 -9.37 -19.17
C PHE A 46 3.46 -7.91 -19.07
N GLU A 47 3.15 -7.30 -20.22
CA GLU A 47 2.65 -5.93 -20.27
C GLU A 47 1.28 -5.82 -19.56
N SER A 48 1.21 -4.95 -18.56
CA SER A 48 0.01 -4.71 -17.76
C SER A 48 -0.75 -3.51 -18.27
N GLY A 49 -2.07 -3.59 -18.31
CA GLY A 49 -2.91 -2.54 -18.86
C GLY A 49 -4.17 -3.08 -19.54
N LEU A 50 -4.74 -2.26 -20.41
CA LEU A 50 -5.93 -2.62 -21.20
C LEU A 50 -5.59 -3.75 -22.17
N LYS A 51 -6.40 -4.81 -22.18
CA LYS A 51 -6.22 -5.94 -23.10
C LYS A 51 -6.48 -5.51 -24.54
N PRO A 52 -5.72 -6.02 -25.53
CA PRO A 52 -5.96 -5.72 -26.94
C PRO A 52 -7.35 -6.11 -27.45
N ASP A 53 -7.96 -7.13 -26.85
CA ASP A 53 -9.29 -7.65 -27.17
C ASP A 53 -10.36 -7.26 -26.13
N ALA A 54 -10.06 -6.27 -25.26
CA ALA A 54 -11.01 -5.76 -24.29
C ALA A 54 -12.27 -5.26 -25.01
N PRO A 55 -13.48 -5.64 -24.55
CA PRO A 55 -14.71 -5.09 -25.10
C PRO A 55 -14.80 -3.59 -24.80
N GLU A 56 -15.51 -2.83 -25.63
CA GLU A 56 -15.82 -1.44 -25.33
C GLU A 56 -16.97 -1.36 -24.31
N PRO A 57 -16.80 -0.71 -23.15
CA PRO A 57 -17.88 -0.57 -22.19
C PRO A 57 -18.99 0.34 -22.71
N ASP A 58 -20.24 -0.09 -22.53
CA ASP A 58 -21.43 0.74 -22.80
C ASP A 58 -21.91 1.38 -21.48
N ILE A 59 -21.15 2.39 -21.01
CA ILE A 59 -21.53 3.21 -19.85
C ILE A 59 -21.56 4.69 -20.24
N PRO A 60 -22.62 5.44 -19.89
CA PRO A 60 -22.70 6.85 -20.23
C PRO A 60 -21.71 7.65 -19.38
N VAL A 61 -20.82 8.39 -20.05
CA VAL A 61 -19.88 9.31 -19.41
C VAL A 61 -20.04 10.69 -20.04
N GLU A 62 -20.28 11.69 -19.19
CA GLU A 62 -20.39 13.08 -19.62
C GLU A 62 -19.02 13.59 -20.08
N ASN A 63 -19.02 14.29 -21.21
CA ASN A 63 -17.85 15.02 -21.73
C ASN A 63 -16.60 14.13 -21.99
N ALA A 64 -16.79 12.82 -22.08
CA ALA A 64 -15.75 11.89 -22.50
C ALA A 64 -15.39 12.06 -23.98
N THR A 65 -14.13 11.77 -24.27
CA THR A 65 -13.53 11.74 -25.59
C THR A 65 -13.13 10.32 -25.98
N ASN A 66 -12.57 10.14 -27.17
CA ASN A 66 -12.09 8.84 -27.67
C ASN A 66 -10.57 8.65 -27.49
N ASP A 67 -9.93 9.47 -26.67
CA ASP A 67 -8.51 9.36 -26.37
C ASP A 67 -8.19 8.12 -25.48
N GLN A 68 -6.91 7.85 -25.28
CA GLN A 68 -6.49 6.68 -24.50
C GLN A 68 -6.82 6.83 -23.01
N ALA A 69 -6.76 8.05 -22.47
CA ALA A 69 -7.04 8.32 -21.07
C ALA A 69 -8.50 8.00 -20.72
N ASP A 70 -9.45 8.47 -21.52
CA ASP A 70 -10.86 8.18 -21.35
C ASP A 70 -11.18 6.71 -21.63
N LYS A 71 -10.57 6.08 -22.63
CA LYS A 71 -10.76 4.63 -22.86
C LYS A 71 -10.36 3.79 -21.65
N ILE A 72 -9.21 4.07 -21.06
CA ILE A 72 -8.76 3.37 -19.84
C ILE A 72 -9.66 3.72 -18.66
N ALA A 73 -10.05 4.98 -18.50
CA ALA A 73 -10.90 5.41 -17.40
C ALA A 73 -12.28 4.75 -17.44
N ILE A 74 -12.95 4.79 -18.60
CA ILE A 74 -14.27 4.18 -18.82
C ILE A 74 -14.18 2.67 -18.61
N ALA A 75 -13.16 2.00 -19.15
CA ALA A 75 -12.93 0.57 -18.92
C ALA A 75 -12.69 0.26 -17.44
N THR A 76 -11.96 1.12 -16.72
CA THR A 76 -11.71 0.98 -15.27
C THR A 76 -13.01 1.03 -14.49
N ILE A 77 -13.84 2.05 -14.73
CA ILE A 77 -15.13 2.20 -14.05
C ILE A 77 -16.04 1.00 -14.33
N ALA A 78 -16.08 0.51 -15.57
CA ALA A 78 -16.86 -0.66 -15.92
C ALA A 78 -16.36 -1.94 -15.24
N ASP A 79 -15.04 -2.14 -15.17
CA ASP A 79 -14.43 -3.35 -14.60
C ASP A 79 -14.54 -3.37 -13.06
N VAL A 80 -14.24 -2.25 -12.39
CA VAL A 80 -14.40 -2.15 -10.93
C VAL A 80 -15.87 -2.27 -10.51
N SER A 81 -16.80 -1.75 -11.33
CA SER A 81 -18.24 -1.95 -11.13
C SER A 81 -18.62 -3.43 -11.25
N GLN A 82 -18.06 -4.16 -12.21
CA GLN A 82 -18.28 -5.61 -12.33
C GLN A 82 -17.73 -6.35 -11.11
N PHE A 83 -16.51 -6.04 -10.67
CA PHE A 83 -15.93 -6.62 -9.47
C PHE A 83 -16.85 -6.44 -8.25
N TRP A 84 -17.38 -5.23 -8.03
CA TRP A 84 -18.28 -4.98 -6.91
C TRP A 84 -19.67 -5.58 -7.07
N ALA A 85 -20.18 -5.72 -8.29
CA ALA A 85 -21.41 -6.45 -8.56
C ALA A 85 -21.33 -7.94 -8.17
N GLU A 86 -20.15 -8.55 -8.31
CA GLU A 86 -19.89 -9.92 -7.84
C GLU A 86 -19.59 -9.99 -6.33
N THR A 87 -18.83 -9.02 -5.84
CA THR A 87 -18.21 -9.06 -4.52
C THR A 87 -19.14 -8.55 -3.41
N MET A 88 -19.87 -7.47 -3.65
CA MET A 88 -20.70 -6.83 -2.62
C MET A 88 -21.82 -7.77 -2.10
N PRO A 89 -22.56 -8.49 -2.96
CA PRO A 89 -23.56 -9.45 -2.49
C PRO A 89 -22.92 -10.60 -1.72
N LYS A 90 -21.79 -11.11 -2.21
CA LYS A 90 -21.07 -12.25 -1.60
C LYS A 90 -20.50 -11.93 -0.22
N ASP A 91 -19.85 -10.77 -0.09
CA ASP A 91 -19.07 -10.46 1.10
C ASP A 91 -19.87 -9.67 2.15
N PHE A 92 -20.84 -8.86 1.70
CA PHE A 92 -21.58 -7.93 2.57
C PHE A 92 -23.09 -8.17 2.59
N GLY A 93 -23.61 -9.03 1.71
CA GLY A 93 -25.05 -9.31 1.60
C GLY A 93 -25.85 -8.11 1.08
N MET A 94 -25.22 -7.25 0.28
CA MET A 94 -25.82 -6.04 -0.29
C MET A 94 -25.72 -6.05 -1.80
N ASP A 95 -26.78 -5.61 -2.47
CA ASP A 95 -26.73 -5.41 -3.91
C ASP A 95 -25.87 -4.19 -4.25
N PHE A 96 -24.96 -4.36 -5.20
CA PHE A 96 -24.15 -3.26 -5.69
C PHE A 96 -24.98 -2.28 -6.51
N GLN A 97 -24.80 -0.99 -6.25
CA GLN A 97 -25.39 0.10 -7.01
C GLN A 97 -24.29 0.96 -7.60
N GLN A 98 -24.26 1.09 -8.92
CA GLN A 98 -23.31 1.94 -9.63
C GLN A 98 -23.47 3.42 -9.22
N VAL A 99 -22.44 4.23 -9.42
CA VAL A 99 -22.52 5.69 -9.29
C VAL A 99 -23.47 6.26 -10.35
N LYS A 100 -24.18 7.34 -10.01
CA LYS A 100 -25.22 7.94 -10.86
C LYS A 100 -24.67 8.77 -12.00
N ARG A 101 -23.47 9.33 -11.81
CA ARG A 101 -22.86 10.28 -12.76
C ARG A 101 -21.38 9.97 -12.92
N LEU A 102 -20.92 10.05 -14.16
CA LEU A 102 -19.51 9.90 -14.53
C LEU A 102 -19.14 11.12 -15.38
N LEU A 103 -18.05 11.78 -15.02
CA LEU A 103 -17.58 12.98 -15.71
C LEU A 103 -16.10 12.86 -16.08
N SER A 104 -15.82 12.89 -17.38
CA SER A 104 -14.49 13.21 -17.86
C SER A 104 -14.38 14.72 -18.04
N TYR A 105 -13.34 15.36 -17.50
CA TYR A 105 -13.10 16.78 -17.71
C TYR A 105 -11.64 17.05 -18.08
N ASP A 106 -11.39 18.16 -18.78
CA ASP A 106 -10.05 18.68 -19.04
C ASP A 106 -9.83 19.90 -18.14
N SER A 107 -8.94 19.77 -17.16
CA SER A 107 -8.62 20.82 -16.20
C SER A 107 -8.09 22.11 -16.85
N ASN A 108 -7.55 22.06 -18.07
CA ASN A 108 -7.03 23.23 -18.77
C ASN A 108 -8.13 24.05 -19.48
N THR A 109 -9.20 23.39 -19.94
CA THR A 109 -10.19 24.04 -20.83
C THR A 109 -11.61 24.07 -20.29
N ASP A 110 -11.98 23.10 -19.47
CA ASP A 110 -13.37 22.92 -19.05
C ASP A 110 -13.70 23.79 -17.81
N THR A 111 -14.93 24.28 -17.76
CA THR A 111 -15.45 25.13 -16.68
C THR A 111 -16.72 24.54 -16.06
N ILE A 112 -16.81 23.21 -16.03
CA ILE A 112 -17.97 22.48 -15.52
C ILE A 112 -17.97 22.57 -13.99
N GLU A 113 -19.15 22.80 -13.40
CA GLU A 113 -19.32 22.77 -11.94
C GLU A 113 -19.65 21.36 -11.46
N MET A 114 -18.96 20.92 -10.41
CA MET A 114 -19.15 19.62 -9.77
C MET A 114 -18.73 19.66 -8.31
N CYS A 115 -19.49 19.00 -7.44
CA CYS A 115 -19.28 19.03 -5.98
C CYS A 115 -19.25 20.45 -5.40
N GLY A 116 -20.01 21.37 -5.98
CA GLY A 116 -20.05 22.77 -5.56
C GLY A 116 -18.78 23.58 -5.88
N ARG A 117 -17.93 23.12 -6.81
CA ARG A 117 -16.76 23.85 -7.31
C ARG A 117 -16.52 23.63 -8.81
N SER A 118 -15.80 24.55 -9.44
CA SER A 118 -15.35 24.39 -10.83
C SER A 118 -14.26 23.33 -10.94
N VAL A 119 -14.28 22.53 -12.01
CA VAL A 119 -13.21 21.59 -12.36
C VAL A 119 -12.02 22.28 -13.06
N GLN A 120 -12.13 23.56 -13.38
CA GLN A 120 -11.07 24.32 -14.03
C GLN A 120 -9.84 24.43 -13.11
N GLY A 121 -8.68 23.99 -13.61
CA GLY A 121 -7.41 23.94 -12.88
C GLY A 121 -7.29 22.80 -11.87
N GLU A 122 -8.31 21.94 -11.74
CA GLU A 122 -8.32 20.81 -10.80
C GLU A 122 -7.68 19.57 -11.46
N ILE A 123 -6.36 19.43 -11.37
CA ILE A 123 -5.64 18.25 -11.89
C ILE A 123 -5.84 17.08 -10.92
N ASN A 124 -7.01 16.43 -11.00
CA ASN A 124 -7.45 15.46 -9.99
C ASN A 124 -8.45 14.42 -10.53
N ALA A 125 -8.65 13.36 -9.74
CA ALA A 125 -9.78 12.45 -9.85
C ALA A 125 -10.45 12.41 -8.48
N PHE A 126 -11.78 12.27 -8.43
CA PHE A 126 -12.48 12.26 -7.16
C PHE A 126 -13.83 11.55 -7.24
N PHE A 127 -14.24 10.95 -6.12
CA PHE A 127 -15.65 10.67 -5.85
C PHE A 127 -16.33 11.84 -5.13
N CYS A 128 -17.57 12.10 -5.53
CA CYS A 128 -18.42 13.16 -5.03
C CYS A 128 -19.67 12.59 -4.36
N PRO A 129 -19.69 12.41 -3.02
CA PRO A 129 -20.85 11.84 -2.35
C PRO A 129 -22.17 12.59 -2.59
N PRO A 130 -22.23 13.95 -2.55
CA PRO A 130 -23.49 14.67 -2.75
C PRO A 130 -24.13 14.51 -4.13
N GLU A 131 -23.31 14.32 -5.17
CA GLU A 131 -23.77 14.09 -6.55
C GLU A 131 -23.74 12.61 -6.96
N ASP A 132 -23.25 11.74 -6.07
CA ASP A 132 -23.01 10.33 -6.31
C ASP A 132 -22.29 10.06 -7.63
N ALA A 133 -21.12 10.71 -7.76
CA ALA A 133 -20.44 10.87 -9.03
C ALA A 133 -18.94 10.61 -8.94
N VAL A 134 -18.35 10.01 -9.97
CA VAL A 134 -16.89 9.91 -10.13
C VAL A 134 -16.46 10.81 -11.28
N ALA A 135 -15.41 11.59 -11.07
CA ALA A 135 -14.84 12.45 -12.10
C ALA A 135 -13.32 12.30 -12.20
N TRP A 136 -12.78 12.57 -13.39
CA TRP A 136 -11.35 12.50 -13.65
C TRP A 136 -10.89 13.54 -14.67
N ASP A 137 -9.69 14.05 -14.44
CA ASP A 137 -9.00 14.93 -15.37
C ASP A 137 -8.29 14.13 -16.48
N ARG A 138 -8.85 14.16 -17.69
CA ARG A 138 -8.22 13.60 -18.90
C ARG A 138 -7.13 14.51 -19.47
N GLY A 139 -7.10 15.79 -19.09
CA GLY A 139 -6.22 16.80 -19.68
C GLY A 139 -4.78 16.70 -19.19
N GLU A 140 -4.58 16.56 -17.87
CA GLU A 140 -3.25 16.55 -17.26
C GLU A 140 -3.02 15.31 -16.39
N LEU A 141 -3.94 14.97 -15.49
CA LEU A 141 -3.73 13.92 -14.49
C LEU A 141 -3.51 12.55 -15.13
N LEU A 142 -4.50 12.03 -15.85
CA LEU A 142 -4.41 10.67 -16.40
C LEU A 142 -3.24 10.53 -17.39
N PRO A 143 -3.01 11.46 -18.33
CA PRO A 143 -1.82 11.40 -19.19
C PRO A 143 -0.50 11.38 -18.41
N ARG A 144 -0.40 12.17 -17.34
CA ARG A 144 0.80 12.20 -16.48
C ARG A 144 1.02 10.89 -15.75
N LEU A 145 -0.03 10.30 -15.20
CA LEU A 145 0.01 8.99 -14.55
C LEU A 145 0.45 7.90 -15.54
N MET A 146 -0.13 7.88 -16.74
CA MET A 146 0.23 6.95 -17.81
C MET A 146 1.70 7.09 -18.23
N LYS A 147 2.21 8.32 -18.32
CA LYS A 147 3.63 8.56 -18.63
C LYS A 147 4.56 7.96 -17.57
N LEU A 148 4.16 7.98 -16.30
CA LEU A 148 4.99 7.53 -15.18
C LEU A 148 4.98 6.01 -15.02
N TYR A 149 3.79 5.40 -15.02
CA TYR A 149 3.64 3.98 -14.67
C TYR A 149 2.68 3.20 -15.60
N GLY A 150 2.45 3.73 -16.81
CA GLY A 150 1.59 3.10 -17.81
C GLY A 150 0.11 3.10 -17.42
N ASP A 151 -0.66 2.28 -18.14
CA ASP A 151 -2.11 2.17 -17.98
C ASP A 151 -2.54 1.77 -16.56
N VAL A 152 -1.66 1.11 -15.79
CA VAL A 152 -1.92 0.68 -14.42
C VAL A 152 -2.18 1.86 -13.47
N ALA A 153 -1.53 3.01 -13.69
CA ALA A 153 -1.69 4.13 -12.77
C ALA A 153 -3.09 4.75 -12.78
N PRO A 154 -3.67 5.11 -13.94
CA PRO A 154 -5.09 5.49 -14.02
C PRO A 154 -6.03 4.45 -13.42
N ILE A 155 -5.78 3.14 -13.67
CA ILE A 155 -6.61 2.06 -13.11
C ILE A 155 -6.60 2.12 -11.59
N ALA A 156 -5.42 2.28 -10.99
CA ALA A 156 -5.26 2.32 -9.54
C ALA A 156 -5.90 3.56 -8.90
N VAL A 157 -5.73 4.75 -9.49
CA VAL A 157 -6.34 5.98 -8.99
C VAL A 157 -7.86 5.93 -9.10
N LEU A 158 -8.42 5.50 -10.23
CA LEU A 158 -9.87 5.45 -10.39
C LEU A 158 -10.52 4.34 -9.56
N ALA A 159 -9.83 3.22 -9.33
CA ALA A 159 -10.29 2.20 -8.40
C ALA A 159 -10.31 2.70 -6.95
N HIS A 160 -9.38 3.57 -6.57
CA HIS A 160 -9.39 4.26 -5.28
C HIS A 160 -10.60 5.19 -5.16
N GLU A 161 -10.87 6.03 -6.16
CA GLU A 161 -12.06 6.88 -6.16
C GLU A 161 -13.35 6.05 -6.09
N TYR A 162 -13.38 4.92 -6.80
CA TYR A 162 -14.49 3.99 -6.72
C TYR A 162 -14.60 3.31 -5.34
N GLY A 163 -13.49 3.14 -4.63
CA GLY A 163 -13.44 2.73 -3.23
C GLY A 163 -14.23 3.67 -2.32
N HIS A 164 -14.17 4.99 -2.54
CA HIS A 164 -15.02 5.95 -1.83
C HIS A 164 -16.51 5.82 -2.18
N ALA A 165 -16.83 5.48 -3.43
CA ALA A 165 -18.22 5.16 -3.78
C ALA A 165 -18.72 3.92 -3.03
N VAL A 166 -17.89 2.86 -2.95
CA VAL A 166 -18.19 1.61 -2.23
C VAL A 166 -18.39 1.86 -0.75
N GLN A 167 -17.52 2.65 -0.14
CA GLN A 167 -17.66 3.15 1.22
C GLN A 167 -19.03 3.79 1.45
N HIS A 168 -19.41 4.70 0.56
CA HIS A 168 -20.70 5.36 0.61
C HIS A 168 -21.88 4.37 0.48
N ARG A 169 -21.72 3.28 -0.28
CA ARG A 169 -22.74 2.20 -0.35
C ARG A 169 -22.79 1.35 0.92
N LEU A 170 -21.63 0.97 1.46
CA LEU A 170 -21.53 0.05 2.59
C LEU A 170 -21.98 0.70 3.90
N GLY A 171 -21.78 2.01 4.06
CA GLY A 171 -22.18 2.76 5.25
C GLY A 171 -21.65 2.11 6.53
N ASP A 172 -22.55 1.78 7.45
CA ASP A 172 -22.23 1.16 8.74
C ASP A 172 -21.35 -0.10 8.60
N LYS A 173 -21.48 -0.88 7.50
CA LYS A 173 -20.66 -2.07 7.29
C LYS A 173 -19.19 -1.77 7.01
N ALA A 174 -18.89 -0.55 6.55
CA ALA A 174 -17.54 -0.03 6.36
C ALA A 174 -17.10 0.89 7.52
N GLY A 175 -17.88 0.95 8.61
CA GLY A 175 -17.62 1.86 9.72
C GLY A 175 -17.95 3.32 9.42
N ILE A 176 -18.79 3.59 8.42
CA ILE A 176 -19.19 4.94 7.99
C ILE A 176 -20.66 5.15 8.38
N PRO A 177 -20.94 5.57 9.62
CA PRO A 177 -22.30 5.63 10.13
C PRO A 177 -23.13 6.67 9.37
N SER A 178 -24.36 6.29 8.99
CA SER A 178 -25.28 7.21 8.28
C SER A 178 -25.78 8.38 9.15
N ASP A 179 -25.75 8.22 10.47
CA ASP A 179 -26.26 9.17 11.49
C ASP A 179 -25.21 9.54 12.56
N GLY A 180 -23.94 9.25 12.31
CA GLY A 180 -22.81 9.53 13.21
C GLY A 180 -21.81 10.52 12.62
N PRO A 181 -20.75 10.89 13.38
CA PRO A 181 -19.64 11.63 12.81
C PRO A 181 -18.96 10.77 11.73
N GLU A 182 -18.71 11.36 10.56
CA GLU A 182 -17.92 10.70 9.53
C GLU A 182 -16.55 10.32 10.09
N PRO A 183 -15.99 9.17 9.70
CA PRO A 183 -14.62 8.82 10.04
C PRO A 183 -13.65 9.91 9.58
N LYS A 184 -12.50 10.00 10.25
CA LYS A 184 -11.42 10.88 9.78
C LYS A 184 -11.03 10.52 8.35
N THR A 185 -10.73 11.55 7.55
CA THR A 185 -10.32 11.41 6.14
C THR A 185 -9.31 10.27 5.95
N ILE A 186 -8.26 10.20 6.77
CA ILE A 186 -7.24 9.14 6.66
C ILE A 186 -7.79 7.70 6.73
N VAL A 187 -8.86 7.45 7.49
CA VAL A 187 -9.49 6.12 7.56
C VAL A 187 -10.17 5.80 6.23
N LEU A 188 -10.87 6.78 5.65
CA LEU A 188 -11.54 6.66 4.36
C LEU A 188 -10.51 6.42 3.25
N GLU A 189 -9.42 7.19 3.23
CA GLU A 189 -8.33 7.07 2.25
C GLU A 189 -7.66 5.69 2.31
N ALA A 190 -7.26 5.25 3.51
CA ALA A 190 -6.63 3.94 3.69
C ALA A 190 -7.59 2.80 3.34
N GLN A 191 -8.87 2.92 3.69
CA GLN A 191 -9.87 1.91 3.33
C GLN A 191 -10.12 1.88 1.80
N ALA A 192 -10.08 3.01 1.10
CA ALA A 192 -10.19 3.08 -0.36
C ALA A 192 -8.95 2.46 -1.07
N ASP A 193 -7.74 2.71 -0.55
CA ASP A 193 -6.52 2.04 -1.00
C ASP A 193 -6.61 0.52 -0.79
N CYS A 194 -7.15 0.07 0.34
CA CYS A 194 -7.38 -1.35 0.58
C CYS A 194 -8.38 -1.95 -0.40
N PHE A 195 -9.53 -1.29 -0.64
CA PHE A 195 -10.48 -1.77 -1.64
C PHE A 195 -9.88 -1.83 -3.04
N THR A 196 -8.99 -0.90 -3.38
CA THR A 196 -8.22 -0.93 -4.64
C THR A 196 -7.35 -2.19 -4.71
N GLY A 197 -6.64 -2.53 -3.64
CA GLY A 197 -5.85 -3.76 -3.57
C GLY A 197 -6.68 -5.03 -3.80
N ALA A 198 -7.87 -5.11 -3.21
CA ALA A 198 -8.78 -6.24 -3.40
C ALA A 198 -9.27 -6.37 -4.85
N TYR A 199 -9.54 -5.26 -5.52
CA TYR A 199 -9.87 -5.23 -6.94
C TYR A 199 -8.67 -5.69 -7.80
N PHE A 200 -7.46 -5.20 -7.51
CA PHE A 200 -6.25 -5.63 -8.22
C PHE A 200 -6.00 -7.12 -8.09
N ARG A 201 -6.28 -7.72 -6.92
CA ARG A 201 -6.22 -9.17 -6.74
C ARG A 201 -7.14 -9.89 -7.72
N TRP A 202 -8.36 -9.42 -7.90
CA TRP A 202 -9.33 -9.98 -8.83
C TRP A 202 -8.87 -9.87 -10.30
N ILE A 203 -8.22 -8.76 -10.69
CA ILE A 203 -7.62 -8.61 -12.03
C ILE A 203 -6.48 -9.62 -12.24
N VAL A 204 -5.54 -9.70 -11.28
CA VAL A 204 -4.36 -10.58 -11.36
C VAL A 204 -4.77 -12.06 -11.40
N GLU A 205 -5.87 -12.43 -10.76
CA GLU A 205 -6.47 -13.76 -10.87
C GLU A 205 -7.14 -14.04 -12.24
N GLY A 206 -7.04 -13.11 -13.18
CA GLY A 206 -7.49 -13.27 -14.58
C GLY A 206 -9.00 -13.11 -14.77
N LYS A 207 -9.71 -12.55 -13.79
CA LYS A 207 -11.18 -12.42 -13.83
C LYS A 207 -11.66 -11.19 -14.60
N SER A 208 -10.81 -10.17 -14.71
CA SER A 208 -11.09 -8.99 -15.52
C SER A 208 -11.16 -9.33 -17.00
N LYS A 209 -12.18 -8.84 -17.68
CA LYS A 209 -12.29 -8.92 -19.15
C LYS A 209 -11.63 -7.74 -19.85
N TYR A 210 -11.38 -6.63 -19.14
CA TYR A 210 -10.79 -5.42 -19.71
C TYR A 210 -9.28 -5.36 -19.50
N PHE A 211 -8.78 -5.79 -18.33
CA PHE A 211 -7.40 -5.57 -17.92
C PHE A 211 -6.65 -6.87 -17.64
N GLN A 212 -5.33 -6.80 -17.78
CA GLN A 212 -4.39 -7.79 -17.26
C GLN A 212 -3.31 -7.07 -16.45
N VAL A 213 -2.88 -7.68 -15.34
CA VAL A 213 -1.85 -7.12 -14.47
C VAL A 213 -0.88 -8.24 -14.08
N SER A 214 0.40 -8.05 -14.38
CA SER A 214 1.46 -8.96 -13.98
C SER A 214 1.77 -8.78 -12.49
N THR A 215 2.11 -9.88 -11.82
CA THR A 215 2.51 -9.86 -10.41
C THR A 215 3.86 -9.20 -10.15
N ALA A 216 4.69 -9.00 -11.19
CA ALA A 216 5.94 -8.26 -11.12
C ALA A 216 5.74 -6.78 -11.49
N GLU A 217 5.83 -6.44 -12.77
CA GLU A 217 5.82 -5.05 -13.24
C GLU A 217 4.49 -4.35 -12.96
N GLY A 218 3.37 -5.04 -13.16
CA GLY A 218 2.03 -4.48 -12.99
C GLY A 218 1.72 -4.10 -11.55
N LEU A 219 1.92 -5.02 -10.59
CA LEU A 219 1.74 -4.70 -9.18
C LEU A 219 2.75 -3.65 -8.69
N ASN A 220 3.99 -3.67 -9.19
CA ASN A 220 4.95 -2.63 -8.87
C ASN A 220 4.49 -1.24 -9.38
N ALA A 221 3.89 -1.15 -10.57
CA ALA A 221 3.31 0.08 -11.10
C ALA A 221 2.14 0.58 -10.24
N ALA A 222 1.26 -0.32 -9.77
CA ALA A 222 0.15 0.02 -8.87
C ALA A 222 0.66 0.57 -7.53
N LEU A 223 1.62 -0.11 -6.90
CA LEU A 223 2.22 0.33 -5.64
C LEU A 223 3.01 1.65 -5.80
N SER A 224 3.71 1.83 -6.92
CA SER A 224 4.42 3.07 -7.25
C SER A 224 3.45 4.23 -7.48
N THR A 225 2.25 3.95 -7.98
CA THR A 225 1.17 4.93 -8.09
C THR A 225 0.70 5.36 -6.70
N MET A 226 0.41 4.42 -5.80
CA MET A 226 0.04 4.72 -4.40
C MET A 226 1.14 5.52 -3.68
N TYR A 227 2.41 5.19 -3.96
CA TYR A 227 3.55 5.96 -3.49
C TYR A 227 3.53 7.40 -4.03
N LEU A 228 3.31 7.60 -5.33
CA LEU A 228 3.33 8.92 -5.96
C LEU A 228 2.31 9.88 -5.35
N VAL A 229 1.08 9.40 -5.10
CA VAL A 229 -0.04 10.21 -4.58
C VAL A 229 -0.06 10.35 -3.05
N ARG A 230 1.05 10.01 -2.37
CA ARG A 230 1.22 10.21 -0.91
C ARG A 230 1.21 11.69 -0.49
N ASP A 231 0.90 11.91 0.79
CA ASP A 231 1.14 13.21 1.43
C ASP A 231 2.64 13.50 1.60
N ALA A 232 3.00 14.79 1.57
CA ALA A 232 4.35 15.23 1.90
C ALA A 232 4.70 14.90 3.38
N PRO A 233 5.96 14.55 3.68
CA PRO A 233 6.42 14.38 5.06
C PRO A 233 6.05 15.58 5.95
N GLY A 234 5.65 15.30 7.20
CA GLY A 234 5.24 16.32 8.17
C GLY A 234 3.77 16.75 8.15
N LYS A 235 2.97 16.34 7.13
CA LYS A 235 1.50 16.43 7.18
C LYS A 235 0.95 15.40 8.17
N LEU A 236 -0.06 15.75 8.95
CA LEU A 236 -0.61 14.83 9.95
C LEU A 236 -1.84 14.10 9.40
N ALA A 237 -2.00 12.82 9.75
CA ALA A 237 -3.16 11.99 9.40
C ALA A 237 -4.51 12.59 9.82
N GLY A 238 -4.54 13.48 10.83
CA GLY A 238 -5.75 14.17 11.27
C GLY A 238 -6.06 15.48 10.54
N GLU A 239 -5.21 15.92 9.61
CA GLU A 239 -5.44 17.14 8.82
C GLU A 239 -6.43 16.88 7.68
N VAL A 240 -7.19 17.91 7.31
CA VAL A 240 -8.17 17.82 6.20
C VAL A 240 -7.43 17.52 4.90
N GLY A 241 -7.97 16.56 4.13
CA GLY A 241 -7.40 16.11 2.87
C GLY A 241 -6.09 15.33 3.02
N ALA A 242 -5.83 14.73 4.18
CA ALA A 242 -4.70 13.83 4.38
C ALA A 242 -4.96 12.48 3.72
N HIS A 243 -4.15 12.12 2.73
CA HIS A 243 -4.15 10.84 2.01
C HIS A 243 -3.29 9.78 2.73
N GLY A 244 -2.38 10.21 3.61
CA GLY A 244 -1.47 9.32 4.35
C GLY A 244 -0.08 9.19 3.74
N THR A 245 0.80 8.50 4.47
CA THR A 245 2.17 8.24 4.00
C THR A 245 2.19 7.19 2.90
N ALA A 246 3.28 7.14 2.14
CA ALA A 246 3.55 6.02 1.23
C ALA A 246 3.37 4.64 1.89
N PHE A 247 3.81 4.48 3.14
CA PHE A 247 3.69 3.21 3.86
C PHE A 247 2.25 2.86 4.16
N ASP A 248 1.47 3.82 4.67
CA ASP A 248 0.07 3.59 5.01
C ASP A 248 -0.71 3.14 3.76
N ARG A 249 -0.51 3.87 2.64
CA ARG A 249 -1.19 3.62 1.38
C ARG A 249 -0.83 2.27 0.77
N THR A 250 0.47 1.97 0.66
CA THR A 250 0.95 0.69 0.09
C THR A 250 0.62 -0.50 0.98
N LEU A 251 0.65 -0.33 2.31
CA LEU A 251 0.21 -1.35 3.25
C LEU A 251 -1.28 -1.64 3.10
N ALA A 252 -2.11 -0.60 3.01
CA ALA A 252 -3.54 -0.78 2.85
C ALA A 252 -3.89 -1.52 1.55
N PHE A 253 -3.30 -1.08 0.43
CA PHE A 253 -3.40 -1.80 -0.84
C PHE A 253 -2.99 -3.26 -0.69
N ARG A 254 -1.85 -3.54 -0.06
CA ARG A 254 -1.38 -4.92 0.16
C ARG A 254 -2.37 -5.74 0.97
N GLU A 255 -2.92 -5.22 2.06
CA GLU A 255 -3.90 -5.93 2.88
C GLU A 255 -5.18 -6.24 2.10
N GLY A 256 -5.64 -5.31 1.25
CA GLY A 256 -6.75 -5.59 0.36
C GLY A 256 -6.44 -6.69 -0.65
N PHE A 257 -5.22 -6.66 -1.21
CA PHE A 257 -4.76 -7.65 -2.18
C PHE A 257 -4.65 -9.05 -1.57
N THR A 258 -4.23 -9.17 -0.30
CA THR A 258 -4.05 -10.46 0.37
C THR A 258 -5.30 -10.94 1.10
N ASP A 259 -6.00 -10.05 1.79
CA ASP A 259 -7.03 -10.41 2.79
C ASP A 259 -8.45 -10.05 2.32
N GLY A 260 -8.57 -9.26 1.25
CA GLY A 260 -9.81 -8.97 0.56
C GLY A 260 -10.71 -7.91 1.21
N PRO A 261 -11.90 -7.68 0.63
CA PRO A 261 -12.77 -6.55 0.95
C PRO A 261 -13.25 -6.49 2.41
N LYS A 262 -13.49 -7.63 3.06
CA LYS A 262 -13.93 -7.65 4.47
C LYS A 262 -12.87 -7.11 5.42
N LYS A 263 -11.59 -7.36 5.13
CA LYS A 263 -10.47 -6.75 5.86
C LYS A 263 -10.50 -5.23 5.69
N CYS A 264 -10.69 -4.74 4.48
CA CYS A 264 -10.77 -3.32 4.20
C CYS A 264 -11.91 -2.64 4.97
N ALA A 265 -13.11 -3.25 4.98
CA ALA A 265 -14.25 -2.74 5.73
C ALA A 265 -14.04 -2.68 7.25
N SER A 266 -13.03 -3.38 7.78
CA SER A 266 -12.66 -3.33 9.22
C SER A 266 -11.72 -2.18 9.60
N TYR A 267 -11.27 -1.37 8.63
CA TYR A 267 -10.42 -0.22 8.90
C TYR A 267 -11.14 0.79 9.78
N ASP A 268 -10.49 1.16 10.89
CA ASP A 268 -11.01 2.14 11.83
C ASP A 268 -9.89 3.07 12.31
N GLU A 269 -10.23 4.06 13.14
CA GLU A 269 -9.24 4.99 13.64
C GLU A 269 -8.19 4.35 14.55
N GLN A 270 -8.52 3.24 15.25
CA GLN A 270 -7.57 2.58 16.13
C GLN A 270 -6.48 1.92 15.30
N LEU A 271 -6.87 1.21 14.25
CA LEU A 271 -5.96 0.57 13.31
C LEU A 271 -4.98 1.59 12.70
N ILE A 272 -5.50 2.74 12.25
CA ILE A 272 -4.66 3.81 11.69
C ILE A 272 -3.70 4.35 12.77
N ARG A 273 -4.18 4.66 13.98
CA ARG A 273 -3.32 5.18 15.06
C ARG A 273 -2.19 4.23 15.45
N GLU A 274 -2.44 2.92 15.45
CA GLU A 274 -1.43 1.91 15.79
C GLU A 274 -0.35 1.76 14.72
N ARG A 275 -0.63 2.21 13.48
CA ARG A 275 0.23 1.98 12.30
C ARG A 275 0.89 3.24 11.76
N THR A 276 0.23 4.40 11.90
CA THR A 276 0.77 5.66 11.37
C THR A 276 2.04 6.04 12.12
N THR A 277 3.13 6.14 11.37
CA THR A 277 4.45 6.53 11.88
C THR A 277 4.76 8.01 11.61
N GLN A 278 3.85 8.76 11.00
CA GLN A 278 4.06 10.16 10.63
C GLN A 278 3.88 11.10 11.83
N PHE A 279 4.85 12.00 12.00
CA PHE A 279 4.82 13.05 13.00
C PHE A 279 5.16 14.40 12.36
N ARG A 280 4.69 15.49 13.00
CA ARG A 280 4.98 16.84 12.54
C ARG A 280 6.43 17.20 12.85
N PHE A 281 7.12 17.81 11.90
CA PHE A 281 8.45 18.35 12.14
C PHE A 281 8.44 19.47 13.19
N SER A 282 9.38 19.40 14.12
CA SER A 282 9.74 20.51 15.00
C SER A 282 10.60 21.52 14.24
N LYS A 283 10.58 22.78 14.68
CA LYS A 283 11.50 23.82 14.18
C LYS A 283 12.98 23.49 14.44
N SER A 284 13.25 22.60 15.39
CA SER A 284 14.60 22.12 15.71
C SER A 284 15.08 20.99 14.82
N ASP A 285 14.20 20.39 14.01
CA ASP A 285 14.54 19.23 13.20
C ASP A 285 15.45 19.67 12.05
N ARG A 286 16.70 19.20 12.10
CA ARG A 286 17.67 19.44 11.04
C ARG A 286 17.24 18.66 9.81
N ASP A 287 17.35 19.32 8.66
CA ASP A 287 17.13 18.73 7.34
C ASP A 287 15.75 18.06 7.17
N ARG A 288 14.77 18.41 8.03
CA ARG A 288 13.41 17.85 8.03
C ARG A 288 13.41 16.31 7.98
N GLY A 289 14.34 15.70 8.71
CA GLY A 289 14.41 14.25 8.85
C GLY A 289 15.22 13.52 7.77
N ASP A 290 15.70 14.19 6.72
CA ASP A 290 16.59 13.57 5.73
C ASP A 290 17.99 13.33 6.34
N MET A 291 18.41 12.07 6.46
CA MET A 291 19.73 11.68 6.95
C MET A 291 20.72 11.45 5.79
N PRO A 292 21.81 12.23 5.68
CA PRO A 292 22.79 12.08 4.61
C PRO A 292 23.38 10.68 4.53
N VAL A 293 23.45 10.11 3.32
CA VAL A 293 24.04 8.80 3.07
C VAL A 293 25.55 8.88 3.20
N THR A 294 26.06 8.28 4.28
CA THR A 294 27.47 8.25 4.66
C THR A 294 27.80 6.87 5.20
N GLU A 295 29.10 6.54 5.32
CA GLU A 295 29.52 5.29 5.94
C GLU A 295 29.03 5.19 7.40
N ASP A 296 29.02 6.31 8.12
CA ASP A 296 28.52 6.40 9.50
C ASP A 296 27.01 6.13 9.58
N SER A 297 26.21 6.72 8.70
CA SER A 297 24.75 6.53 8.72
C SER A 297 24.35 5.11 8.29
N VAL A 298 25.03 4.54 7.30
CA VAL A 298 24.82 3.12 6.91
C VAL A 298 25.21 2.17 8.05
N ARG A 299 26.29 2.44 8.79
CA ARG A 299 26.65 1.69 10.00
C ARG A 299 25.56 1.76 11.07
N LEU A 300 24.99 2.94 11.32
CA LEU A 300 23.90 3.09 12.29
C LEU A 300 22.64 2.31 11.89
N VAL A 301 22.30 2.29 10.59
CA VAL A 301 21.22 1.46 10.07
C VAL A 301 21.51 -0.02 10.32
N LYS A 302 22.73 -0.48 10.04
CA LYS A 302 23.16 -1.85 10.37
C LYS A 302 22.99 -2.18 11.85
N GLU A 303 23.46 -1.32 12.75
CA GLU A 303 23.31 -1.51 14.20
C GLU A 303 21.83 -1.58 14.64
N SER A 304 20.94 -0.85 13.95
CA SER A 304 19.51 -0.96 14.18
C SER A 304 18.95 -2.32 13.70
N LEU A 305 19.32 -2.73 12.49
CA LEU A 305 18.90 -4.01 11.91
C LEU A 305 19.42 -5.20 12.73
N ASP A 306 20.69 -5.19 13.15
CA ASP A 306 21.28 -6.23 13.99
C ASP A 306 20.58 -6.34 15.36
N ARG A 307 20.07 -5.24 15.92
CA ARG A 307 19.29 -5.29 17.17
C ARG A 307 17.95 -6.01 17.00
N VAL A 308 17.35 -5.91 15.82
CA VAL A 308 16.05 -6.53 15.52
C VAL A 308 16.22 -7.96 14.99
N PHE A 309 17.19 -8.19 14.11
CA PHE A 309 17.36 -9.42 13.32
C PHE A 309 18.63 -10.21 13.65
N GLY A 310 19.52 -9.72 14.53
CA GLY A 310 20.83 -10.31 14.81
C GLY A 310 20.79 -11.76 15.33
N GLY A 311 19.67 -12.17 15.93
CA GLY A 311 19.46 -13.55 16.38
C GLY A 311 19.29 -14.57 15.25
N GLN A 312 19.16 -14.13 13.99
CA GLN A 312 18.84 -14.96 12.83
C GLN A 312 20.00 -15.10 11.82
N GLY A 313 21.24 -14.77 12.22
CA GLY A 313 22.39 -14.83 11.31
C GLY A 313 22.49 -13.62 10.38
N ALA A 314 22.34 -12.42 10.95
CA ALA A 314 22.41 -11.16 10.24
C ALA A 314 23.68 -11.05 9.36
N PRO A 315 23.55 -10.58 8.10
CA PRO A 315 24.69 -10.43 7.24
C PRO A 315 25.68 -9.36 7.74
N GLU A 316 26.94 -9.51 7.35
CA GLU A 316 27.88 -8.40 7.40
C GLU A 316 27.46 -7.33 6.39
N LEU A 317 27.76 -6.06 6.67
CA LEU A 317 27.54 -4.97 5.72
C LEU A 317 28.88 -4.37 5.35
N ARG A 318 29.18 -4.31 4.05
CA ARG A 318 30.39 -3.71 3.48
C ARG A 318 30.02 -2.58 2.52
N THR A 319 30.64 -1.41 2.67
CA THR A 319 30.38 -0.23 1.83
C THR A 319 31.28 -0.16 0.59
N THR A 320 31.69 -1.33 0.06
CA THR A 320 32.66 -1.44 -1.03
C THR A 320 32.10 -2.21 -2.23
N GLY A 321 31.89 -1.53 -3.36
CA GLY A 321 31.74 -2.14 -4.69
C GLY A 321 30.32 -2.47 -5.14
N GLY A 322 29.33 -2.52 -4.25
CA GLY A 322 27.89 -2.67 -4.56
C GLY A 322 27.49 -3.96 -5.30
N THR A 323 28.46 -4.82 -5.65
CA THR A 323 28.35 -6.08 -6.39
C THR A 323 29.13 -7.16 -5.68
N CYS A 324 28.70 -8.41 -5.83
CA CYS A 324 29.38 -9.55 -5.25
C CYS A 324 30.71 -9.84 -5.96
N PRO A 325 31.66 -10.54 -5.31
CA PRO A 325 32.98 -10.78 -5.90
C PRO A 325 32.96 -11.58 -7.21
N ASP A 326 31.91 -12.37 -7.44
CA ASP A 326 31.66 -13.09 -8.70
C ASP A 326 31.06 -12.19 -9.81
N GLY A 327 30.83 -10.92 -9.50
CA GLY A 327 30.22 -9.93 -10.39
C GLY A 327 28.69 -9.98 -10.41
N SER A 328 28.05 -10.85 -9.62
CA SER A 328 26.60 -10.90 -9.50
C SER A 328 26.06 -9.79 -8.59
N GLY A 329 24.75 -9.51 -8.70
CA GLY A 329 24.06 -8.54 -7.84
C GLY A 329 23.38 -7.41 -8.60
N THR A 330 22.67 -6.57 -7.85
CA THR A 330 21.86 -5.45 -8.34
C THR A 330 22.25 -4.18 -7.60
N PRO A 331 23.32 -3.47 -8.02
CA PRO A 331 23.72 -2.21 -7.40
C PRO A 331 22.56 -1.22 -7.27
N PRO A 332 22.54 -0.37 -6.24
CA PRO A 332 23.67 -0.05 -5.35
C PRO A 332 23.82 -0.97 -4.15
N THR A 333 22.91 -1.93 -3.92
CA THR A 333 23.01 -2.88 -2.81
C THR A 333 22.82 -4.30 -3.31
N SER A 334 23.78 -5.18 -3.02
CA SER A 334 23.69 -6.60 -3.37
C SER A 334 23.89 -7.48 -2.14
N TYR A 335 23.12 -8.55 -2.04
CA TYR A 335 23.35 -9.62 -1.07
C TYR A 335 24.18 -10.74 -1.72
N CYS A 336 25.29 -11.09 -1.10
CA CYS A 336 26.24 -12.10 -1.53
C CYS A 336 26.09 -13.34 -0.63
N PRO A 337 25.33 -14.37 -1.05
CA PRO A 337 24.96 -15.48 -0.18
C PRO A 337 26.14 -16.29 0.31
N ASP A 338 27.16 -16.48 -0.54
CA ASP A 338 28.35 -17.29 -0.24
C ASP A 338 29.15 -16.76 0.96
N GLU A 339 29.12 -15.45 1.19
CA GLU A 339 29.81 -14.79 2.30
C GLU A 339 28.86 -14.29 3.40
N ASN A 340 27.55 -14.39 3.18
CA ASN A 340 26.52 -13.72 3.98
C ASN A 340 26.82 -12.23 4.17
N VAL A 341 27.10 -11.52 3.07
CA VAL A 341 27.49 -10.10 3.06
C VAL A 341 26.50 -9.29 2.23
N VAL A 342 26.06 -8.15 2.76
CA VAL A 342 25.42 -7.07 2.00
C VAL A 342 26.50 -6.07 1.59
N THR A 343 26.73 -5.93 0.29
CA THR A 343 27.67 -4.96 -0.27
C THR A 343 26.92 -3.74 -0.81
N VAL A 344 27.45 -2.55 -0.53
CA VAL A 344 26.82 -1.25 -0.82
C VAL A 344 27.79 -0.37 -1.61
N ASP A 345 27.36 0.13 -2.76
CA ASP A 345 28.00 1.27 -3.43
C ASP A 345 27.49 2.56 -2.78
N LEU A 346 28.30 3.14 -1.90
CA LEU A 346 27.91 4.31 -1.13
C LEU A 346 27.61 5.54 -2.00
N ALA A 347 28.30 5.71 -3.13
CA ALA A 347 28.10 6.86 -4.00
C ALA A 347 26.77 6.75 -4.75
N ALA A 348 26.48 5.57 -5.30
CA ALA A 348 25.20 5.30 -5.94
C ALA A 348 24.05 5.32 -4.93
N LEU A 349 24.26 4.82 -3.70
CA LEU A 349 23.27 4.92 -2.62
C LEU A 349 22.98 6.38 -2.23
N ALA A 350 24.00 7.23 -2.20
CA ALA A 350 23.84 8.66 -1.92
C ALA A 350 23.06 9.39 -3.02
N GLN A 351 23.15 8.95 -4.29
CA GLN A 351 22.30 9.49 -5.35
C GLN A 351 20.82 9.16 -5.12
N ILE A 352 20.51 7.93 -4.70
CA ILE A 352 19.14 7.53 -4.30
C ILE A 352 18.66 8.41 -3.14
N GLY A 353 19.52 8.61 -2.13
CA GLY A 353 19.25 9.39 -0.93
C GLY A 353 19.06 10.89 -1.14
N THR A 354 19.10 11.38 -2.38
CA THR A 354 18.80 12.79 -2.69
C THR A 354 17.35 13.10 -2.28
N PRO A 355 17.10 14.19 -1.53
CA PRO A 355 15.75 14.59 -1.15
C PRO A 355 14.84 14.75 -2.37
N ILE A 356 13.58 14.35 -2.19
CA ILE A 356 12.62 14.27 -3.30
C ILE A 356 12.16 15.68 -3.71
N ASP A 357 12.36 16.00 -4.99
CA ASP A 357 11.76 17.14 -5.66
C ASP A 357 10.40 16.72 -6.25
N ARG A 358 9.31 17.07 -5.55
CA ARG A 358 7.94 16.70 -5.94
C ARG A 358 7.55 17.21 -7.32
N GLY A 359 8.05 18.38 -7.73
CA GLY A 359 7.74 18.93 -9.06
C GLY A 359 8.35 18.06 -10.16
N ARG A 360 9.62 17.68 -9.99
CA ARG A 360 10.34 16.80 -10.91
C ARG A 360 9.84 15.36 -10.87
N GLU A 361 9.46 14.84 -9.70
CA GLU A 361 8.82 13.51 -9.54
C GLU A 361 7.53 13.44 -10.37
N MET A 362 6.65 14.44 -10.22
CA MET A 362 5.40 14.53 -10.98
C MET A 362 5.62 14.78 -12.49
N ALA A 363 6.77 15.32 -12.90
CA ALA A 363 7.13 15.47 -14.32
C ALA A 363 7.71 14.17 -14.94
N GLY A 364 8.04 13.18 -14.10
CA GLY A 364 8.70 11.94 -14.50
C GLY A 364 10.18 12.09 -14.79
N GLU A 365 10.84 13.03 -14.10
CA GLU A 365 12.28 13.22 -14.24
C GLU A 365 13.04 12.22 -13.36
N ALA A 366 13.96 11.46 -13.96
CA ALA A 366 14.79 10.47 -13.25
C ALA A 366 15.68 11.07 -12.14
N SER A 367 15.90 12.39 -12.16
CA SER A 367 16.73 13.11 -11.19
C SER A 367 15.95 13.67 -9.99
N ALA A 368 14.68 13.30 -9.82
CA ALA A 368 13.83 13.81 -8.75
C ALA A 368 14.32 13.46 -7.34
N GLY A 369 15.27 12.52 -7.20
CA GLY A 369 15.65 11.96 -5.90
C GLY A 369 14.60 10.99 -5.37
N GLN A 370 15.00 10.08 -4.47
CA GLN A 370 14.09 9.10 -3.86
C GLN A 370 14.02 9.21 -2.34
N GLY A 371 14.81 10.12 -1.75
CA GLY A 371 14.88 10.33 -0.32
C GLY A 371 15.74 9.30 0.41
N ASP A 372 16.11 9.65 1.63
CA ASP A 372 16.99 8.86 2.48
C ASP A 372 16.40 7.49 2.85
N PHE A 373 15.08 7.40 3.02
CA PHE A 373 14.39 6.14 3.29
C PHE A 373 14.65 5.12 2.17
N ALA A 374 14.50 5.52 0.91
CA ALA A 374 14.75 4.62 -0.22
C ALA A 374 16.21 4.14 -0.22
N ALA A 375 17.14 5.03 0.11
CA ALA A 375 18.55 4.69 0.25
C ALA A 375 18.80 3.67 1.39
N TYR A 376 18.20 3.84 2.57
CA TYR A 376 18.43 2.94 3.70
C TYR A 376 17.57 1.66 3.68
N ALA A 377 16.47 1.65 2.95
CA ALA A 377 15.67 0.45 2.72
C ALA A 377 16.42 -0.58 1.86
N ALA A 378 17.25 -0.13 0.91
CA ALA A 378 18.05 -1.01 0.06
C ALA A 378 18.96 -1.97 0.85
N PRO A 379 19.87 -1.51 1.74
CA PRO A 379 20.68 -2.38 2.60
C PRO A 379 19.89 -3.15 3.65
N ALA A 380 18.67 -2.71 3.99
CA ALA A 380 17.79 -3.42 4.91
C ALA A 380 17.06 -4.60 4.26
N SER A 381 16.77 -4.55 2.95
CA SER A 381 15.98 -5.58 2.26
C SER A 381 16.55 -7.00 2.43
N PRO A 382 17.87 -7.26 2.34
CA PRO A 382 18.45 -8.58 2.57
C PRO A 382 18.32 -9.12 4.00
N TYR A 383 17.91 -8.32 4.97
CA TYR A 383 17.62 -8.78 6.34
C TYR A 383 16.22 -9.39 6.46
N THR A 384 15.34 -9.12 5.49
CA THR A 384 13.91 -9.51 5.52
C THR A 384 13.53 -10.87 4.92
N PRO A 385 14.43 -11.68 4.29
CA PRO A 385 14.13 -13.07 3.91
C PRO A 385 14.76 -14.14 4.84
N ALA A 386 15.14 -13.83 6.08
CA ALA A 386 15.71 -14.80 7.03
C ALA A 386 14.77 -15.23 8.18
N GLY A 387 13.44 -15.08 8.00
CA GLY A 387 12.40 -15.42 8.98
C GLY A 387 11.39 -16.44 8.50
#